data_AF-A0A3N5MGC9-F1
#
_entry.id   AF-A0A3N5MGC9-F1
#
_cell.length_a   1.000
_cell.length_b   1.000
_cell.length_c   1.000
_cell.angle_alpha   90.00
_cell.angle_beta   90.00
_cell.angle_gamma   90.00
#
_symmetry.space_group_name_H-M   'P 1'
#
loop_
_entity.id
_entity.type
_entity.pdbx_description
1 polymer ?
#
loop_
_entity_poly.entity_id
_entity_poly.type
_entity_poly.pdbx_seq_one_letter_code
_entity_poly.pdbx_strand_id
1 'polypeptide(L)'
;MLRFNLHTYRNVDAAQVVAVINAASRASGVAFTITEKELAARQAAPGFDIDRDTSIVEAPGQGVIAYAEANLRQADDCIYYLTQAWVHPRFCGQGIGHALLERMWQQLQDICTVAEHKPGVLGAAVQDSQANAMKLFEKFSMRAVRYFNLMQRDLSLPIPPVELASGIRMCSWAERRNDQAIWAAHG
;
A
#
# COMPACT_ATOMS: atom_id res chain seq x y z
N MET A 1 15.51 -25.29 -3.55
CA MET A 1 15.03 -23.90 -3.42
C MET A 1 14.29 -23.57 -4.70
N LEU A 2 13.04 -23.09 -4.65
CA LEU A 2 12.35 -22.65 -5.86
C LEU A 2 13.12 -21.45 -6.42
N ARG A 3 13.52 -21.52 -7.69
CA ARG A 3 14.22 -20.43 -8.36
C ARG A 3 13.17 -19.46 -8.88
N PHE A 4 13.17 -18.24 -8.37
CA PHE A 4 12.34 -17.15 -8.85
C PHE A 4 13.21 -16.06 -9.47
N ASN A 5 12.63 -15.28 -10.38
CA ASN A 5 13.26 -14.13 -11.01
C ASN A 5 12.60 -12.84 -10.50
N LEU A 6 13.41 -11.83 -10.19
CA LEU A 6 12.93 -10.51 -9.78
C LEU A 6 13.20 -9.50 -10.90
N HIS A 7 12.20 -8.75 -11.32
CA HIS A 7 12.33 -7.72 -12.36
C HIS A 7 11.37 -6.54 -12.13
N THR A 8 11.51 -5.47 -12.90
CA THR A 8 10.60 -4.30 -12.86
C THR A 8 9.32 -4.59 -13.64
N TYR A 9 8.24 -3.86 -13.34
CA TYR A 9 6.96 -4.04 -14.00
C TYR A 9 7.01 -3.78 -15.50
N ARG A 10 6.29 -4.61 -16.27
CA ARG A 10 6.03 -4.41 -17.70
C ARG A 10 4.53 -4.43 -17.92
N ASN A 11 4.05 -3.74 -18.95
CA ASN A 11 2.60 -3.73 -19.28
C ASN A 11 2.02 -5.14 -19.52
N VAL A 12 2.84 -6.08 -19.99
CA VAL A 12 2.42 -7.49 -20.16
C VAL A 12 2.15 -8.22 -18.84
N ASP A 13 2.60 -7.67 -17.71
CA ASP A 13 2.42 -8.26 -16.37
C ASP A 13 1.08 -7.86 -15.74
N ALA A 14 0.40 -6.82 -16.25
CA ALA A 14 -0.76 -6.17 -15.63
C ALA A 14 -1.84 -7.15 -15.14
N ALA A 15 -2.31 -8.03 -16.03
CA ALA A 15 -3.35 -9.00 -15.72
C ALA A 15 -2.93 -9.98 -14.62
N GLN A 16 -1.66 -10.43 -14.64
CA GLN A 16 -1.16 -11.38 -13.64
C GLN A 16 -0.90 -10.68 -12.29
N VAL A 17 -0.43 -9.43 -12.30
CA VAL A 17 -0.27 -8.61 -11.09
C VAL A 17 -1.63 -8.43 -10.39
N VAL A 18 -2.67 -8.04 -11.14
CA VAL A 18 -4.03 -7.93 -10.61
C VAL A 18 -4.51 -9.25 -10.03
N ALA A 19 -4.26 -10.37 -10.71
CA ALA A 19 -4.61 -11.69 -10.20
C ALA A 19 -3.91 -12.02 -8.88
N VAL A 20 -2.61 -11.71 -8.75
CA VAL A 20 -1.83 -11.91 -7.53
C VAL A 20 -2.34 -11.04 -6.39
N ILE A 21 -2.54 -9.74 -6.61
CA ILE A 21 -3.05 -8.81 -5.59
C ILE A 21 -4.39 -9.30 -5.04
N ASN A 22 -5.30 -9.67 -5.94
CA ASN A 22 -6.64 -10.11 -5.57
C ASN A 22 -6.61 -11.49 -4.88
N ALA A 23 -5.74 -12.42 -5.31
CA ALA A 23 -5.58 -13.71 -4.67
C ALA A 23 -5.02 -13.58 -3.24
N ALA A 24 -3.99 -12.74 -3.06
CA ALA A 24 -3.39 -12.48 -1.76
C ALA A 24 -4.39 -11.80 -0.81
N SER A 25 -5.12 -10.79 -1.28
CA SER A 25 -6.11 -10.05 -0.47
C SER A 25 -7.27 -10.93 -0.02
N ARG A 26 -7.78 -11.80 -0.91
CA ARG A 26 -8.79 -12.80 -0.53
C ARG A 26 -8.29 -13.78 0.52
N ALA A 27 -7.06 -14.28 0.37
CA ALA A 27 -6.50 -15.25 1.31
C ALA A 27 -6.21 -14.66 2.69
N SER A 28 -5.92 -13.35 2.77
CA SER A 28 -5.69 -12.64 4.04
C SER A 28 -6.96 -12.07 4.68
N GLY A 29 -8.13 -12.25 4.05
CA GLY A 29 -9.40 -11.68 4.53
C GLY A 29 -9.44 -10.15 4.45
N VAL A 30 -8.52 -9.54 3.70
CA VAL A 30 -8.48 -8.09 3.50
C VAL A 30 -9.52 -7.73 2.44
N ALA A 31 -10.44 -6.82 2.78
CA ALA A 31 -11.44 -6.28 1.87
C ALA A 31 -10.82 -5.30 0.85
N PHE A 32 -9.87 -5.80 0.06
CA PHE A 32 -9.17 -5.08 -0.98
C PHE A 32 -9.23 -5.89 -2.28
N THR A 33 -9.62 -5.23 -3.36
CA THR A 33 -9.65 -5.81 -4.71
C THR A 33 -9.33 -4.69 -5.68
N ILE A 34 -8.66 -5.03 -6.78
CA ILE A 34 -8.23 -4.07 -7.79
C ILE A 34 -8.51 -4.60 -9.19
N THR A 35 -8.69 -3.69 -10.13
CA THR A 35 -8.78 -3.92 -11.57
C THR A 35 -7.52 -3.45 -12.29
N GLU A 36 -7.30 -3.88 -13.54
CA GLU A 36 -6.17 -3.38 -14.34
C GLU A 36 -6.23 -1.85 -14.54
N LYS A 37 -7.45 -1.30 -14.67
CA LYS A 37 -7.66 0.15 -14.78
C LYS A 37 -7.21 0.89 -13.51
N GLU A 38 -7.53 0.37 -12.34
CA GLU A 38 -7.12 0.96 -11.06
C GLU A 38 -5.62 0.81 -10.83
N LEU A 39 -5.03 -0.34 -11.21
CA LEU A 39 -3.58 -0.52 -11.18
C LEU A 39 -2.87 0.51 -12.08
N ALA A 40 -3.34 0.67 -13.32
CA ALA A 40 -2.79 1.66 -14.24
C ALA A 40 -2.95 3.10 -13.71
N ALA A 41 -4.09 3.42 -13.08
CA ALA A 41 -4.30 4.73 -12.47
C ALA A 41 -3.33 5.00 -11.31
N ARG A 42 -2.99 3.99 -10.50
CA ARG A 42 -1.97 4.11 -9.44
C ARG A 42 -0.58 4.33 -10.03
N GLN A 43 -0.22 3.57 -11.05
CA GLN A 43 1.07 3.67 -11.73
C GLN A 43 1.25 5.00 -12.46
N ALA A 44 0.15 5.65 -12.85
CA ALA A 44 0.15 6.98 -13.44
C ALA A 44 0.09 8.12 -12.39
N ALA A 45 0.13 7.81 -11.09
CA ALA A 45 0.06 8.83 -10.06
C ALA A 45 1.29 9.76 -10.13
N PRO A 46 1.12 11.09 -9.93
CA PRO A 46 2.24 12.02 -9.93
C PRO A 46 3.33 11.62 -8.92
N GLY A 47 4.58 11.57 -9.37
CA GLY A 47 5.74 11.20 -8.55
C GLY A 47 6.00 9.71 -8.41
N PHE A 48 5.14 8.85 -8.96
CA PHE A 48 5.37 7.41 -9.07
C PHE A 48 6.22 7.10 -10.30
N ASP A 49 7.34 6.42 -10.10
CA ASP A 49 8.22 5.94 -11.15
C ASP A 49 8.08 4.43 -11.23
N ILE A 50 7.47 3.93 -12.31
CA ILE A 50 7.12 2.51 -12.41
C ILE A 50 8.34 1.57 -12.36
N ASP A 51 9.48 2.00 -12.90
CA ASP A 51 10.69 1.17 -12.96
C ASP A 51 11.42 1.15 -11.61
N ARG A 52 11.40 2.28 -10.90
CA ARG A 52 11.97 2.39 -9.55
C ARG A 52 11.06 1.78 -8.49
N ASP A 53 9.78 2.08 -8.55
CA ASP A 53 8.83 1.89 -7.45
C ASP A 53 8.12 0.54 -7.46
N THR A 54 8.37 -0.30 -8.47
CA THR A 54 7.74 -1.63 -8.55
C THR A 54 8.76 -2.76 -8.56
N SER A 55 8.31 -3.93 -8.10
CA SER A 55 9.06 -5.17 -8.22
C SER A 55 8.10 -6.33 -8.47
N ILE A 56 8.45 -7.15 -9.45
CA ILE A 56 7.73 -8.37 -9.84
C ILE A 56 8.59 -9.56 -9.47
N VAL A 57 7.95 -10.63 -8.99
CA VAL A 57 8.59 -11.93 -8.86
C VAL A 57 7.87 -12.92 -9.74
N GLU A 58 8.62 -13.57 -10.63
CA GLU A 58 8.15 -14.63 -11.52
C GLU A 58 8.74 -15.98 -11.13
N ALA A 59 7.96 -17.05 -11.34
CA ALA A 59 8.45 -18.43 -11.28
C ALA A 59 8.31 -19.14 -12.64
N PRO A 60 9.29 -19.98 -13.03
CA PRO A 60 9.24 -20.73 -14.28
C PRO A 60 7.94 -21.54 -14.43
N GLY A 61 7.26 -21.35 -15.56
CA GLY A 61 6.00 -22.04 -15.86
C GLY A 61 4.80 -21.65 -14.99
N GLN A 62 4.94 -20.64 -14.13
CA GLN A 62 3.85 -20.10 -13.29
C GLN A 62 3.53 -18.64 -13.62
N GLY A 63 4.49 -17.89 -14.16
CA GLY A 63 4.35 -16.46 -14.40
C GLY A 63 4.57 -15.64 -13.13
N VAL A 64 3.87 -14.51 -13.02
CA VAL A 64 3.96 -13.60 -11.87
C VAL A 64 3.36 -14.27 -10.64
N ILE A 65 4.16 -14.38 -9.58
CA ILE A 65 3.78 -14.97 -8.29
C ILE A 65 3.86 -13.98 -7.13
N ALA A 66 4.49 -12.83 -7.30
CA ALA A 66 4.42 -11.73 -6.36
C ALA A 66 4.57 -10.36 -7.05
N TYR A 67 4.04 -9.34 -6.39
CA TYR A 67 4.16 -7.94 -6.79
C TYR A 67 4.42 -7.09 -5.55
N ALA A 68 5.28 -6.10 -5.66
CA ALA A 68 5.45 -5.04 -4.67
C ALA A 68 5.46 -3.69 -5.35
N GLU A 69 4.93 -2.69 -4.64
CA GLU A 69 4.99 -1.29 -5.01
C GLU A 69 5.37 -0.43 -3.81
N ALA A 70 5.99 0.71 -4.08
CA ALA A 70 6.47 1.62 -3.07
C ALA A 70 6.12 3.06 -3.42
N ASN A 71 5.59 3.81 -2.45
CA ASN A 71 5.27 5.21 -2.66
C ASN A 71 6.30 6.08 -1.96
N LEU A 72 7.08 6.81 -2.75
CA LEU A 72 8.02 7.80 -2.25
C LEU A 72 7.26 9.01 -1.70
N ARG A 73 7.46 9.29 -0.42
CA ARG A 73 6.91 10.46 0.27
C ARG A 73 8.08 11.29 0.79
N GLN A 74 8.15 12.54 0.35
CA GLN A 74 9.07 13.49 0.93
C GLN A 74 8.45 13.98 2.24
N ALA A 75 9.11 13.67 3.36
CA ALA A 75 8.88 14.34 4.62
C ALA A 75 10.00 15.37 4.82
N ASP A 76 9.76 16.37 5.66
CA ASP A 76 10.70 17.49 5.85
C ASP A 76 12.11 16.99 6.26
N ASP A 77 12.16 15.98 7.13
CA ASP A 77 13.40 15.49 7.74
C ASP A 77 13.89 14.13 7.21
N CYS A 78 13.13 13.46 6.35
CA CYS A 78 13.51 12.13 5.83
C CYS A 78 12.84 11.76 4.51
N ILE A 79 13.40 10.75 3.86
CA ILE A 79 12.79 10.08 2.71
C ILE A 79 11.97 8.91 3.23
N TYR A 80 10.65 8.97 3.08
CA TYR A 80 9.76 7.92 3.55
C TYR A 80 9.26 7.09 2.36
N TYR A 81 9.59 5.80 2.33
CA TYR A 81 9.24 4.90 1.24
C TYR A 81 8.22 3.88 1.74
N LEU A 82 6.94 4.14 1.44
CA LEU A 82 5.83 3.33 1.93
C LEU A 82 5.59 2.15 1.00
N THR A 83 5.87 0.95 1.48
CA THR A 83 5.82 -0.29 0.72
C THR A 83 4.50 -1.03 0.89
N GLN A 84 4.07 -1.69 -0.18
CA GLN A 84 3.02 -2.69 -0.20
C GLN A 84 3.49 -3.88 -1.04
N ALA A 85 3.15 -5.09 -0.61
CA ALA A 85 3.55 -6.30 -1.32
C ALA A 85 2.46 -7.38 -1.20
N TRP A 86 2.31 -8.14 -2.28
CA TRP A 86 1.38 -9.25 -2.40
C TRP A 86 2.12 -10.46 -2.94
N VAL A 87 2.09 -11.55 -2.19
CA VAL A 87 2.61 -12.85 -2.63
C VAL A 87 1.43 -13.78 -2.85
N HIS A 88 1.41 -14.45 -4.01
CA HIS A 88 0.36 -15.39 -4.32
C HIS A 88 0.31 -16.49 -3.24
N PRO A 89 -0.86 -16.85 -2.67
CA PRO A 89 -0.96 -17.68 -1.47
C PRO A 89 -0.23 -19.03 -1.54
N ARG A 90 -0.19 -19.66 -2.73
CA ARG A 90 0.54 -20.92 -2.99
C ARG A 90 2.06 -20.82 -2.85
N PHE A 91 2.62 -19.61 -2.83
CA PHE A 91 4.06 -19.35 -2.80
C PHE A 91 4.51 -18.66 -1.50
N CYS A 92 3.60 -18.43 -0.56
CA CYS A 92 3.93 -17.91 0.76
C CYS A 92 4.87 -18.86 1.53
N GLY A 93 5.68 -18.29 2.43
CA GLY A 93 6.62 -19.07 3.26
C GLY A 93 7.89 -19.54 2.54
N GLN A 94 8.13 -19.10 1.31
CA GLN A 94 9.29 -19.51 0.49
C GLN A 94 10.39 -18.44 0.38
N GLY A 95 10.36 -17.42 1.25
CA GLY A 95 11.35 -16.33 1.26
C GLY A 95 11.08 -15.17 0.29
N ILE A 96 10.03 -15.25 -0.54
CA ILE A 96 9.72 -14.20 -1.54
C ILE A 96 9.46 -12.84 -0.89
N GLY A 97 8.69 -12.80 0.20
CA GLY A 97 8.42 -11.54 0.91
C GLY A 97 9.69 -10.90 1.48
N HIS A 98 10.66 -11.71 1.90
CA HIS A 98 11.95 -11.22 2.37
C HIS A 98 12.76 -10.63 1.21
N ALA A 99 12.85 -11.32 0.08
CA ALA A 99 13.53 -10.84 -1.12
C ALA A 99 12.94 -9.53 -1.65
N LEU A 100 11.62 -9.35 -1.57
CA LEU A 100 10.95 -8.10 -1.93
C LEU A 100 11.33 -6.95 -0.96
N LEU A 101 11.35 -7.20 0.35
CA LEU A 101 11.78 -6.20 1.33
C LEU A 101 13.26 -5.81 1.14
N GLU A 102 14.14 -6.78 0.90
CA GLU A 102 15.55 -6.52 0.58
C GLU A 102 15.70 -5.63 -0.66
N ARG A 103 14.94 -5.93 -1.72
CA ARG A 103 14.94 -5.12 -2.94
C ARG A 103 14.51 -3.69 -2.67
N MET A 104 13.42 -3.49 -1.94
CA MET A 104 12.88 -2.15 -1.64
C MET A 104 13.77 -1.38 -0.67
N TRP A 105 14.44 -2.08 0.25
CA TRP A 105 15.45 -1.50 1.12
C TRP A 105 16.65 -0.99 0.33
N GLN A 106 17.17 -1.79 -0.61
CA GLN A 106 18.26 -1.35 -1.50
C GLN A 106 17.85 -0.13 -2.34
N GLN A 107 16.64 -0.13 -2.90
CA GLN A 107 16.13 1.02 -3.65
C GLN A 107 16.05 2.28 -2.79
N LEU A 108 15.60 2.17 -1.54
CA LEU A 108 15.58 3.30 -0.61
C LEU A 108 17.01 3.82 -0.34
N GLN A 109 17.98 2.93 -0.17
CA GLN A 109 19.39 3.33 0.02
C GLN A 109 19.90 4.13 -1.18
N ASP A 110 19.63 3.66 -2.41
CA ASP A 110 20.03 4.34 -3.64
C ASP A 110 19.38 5.74 -3.74
N ILE A 111 18.09 5.85 -3.40
CA ILE A 111 17.37 7.13 -3.35
C ILE A 111 18.01 8.09 -2.32
N CYS A 112 18.35 7.58 -1.12
CA CYS A 112 18.97 8.38 -0.07
C CYS A 112 20.36 8.89 -0.49
N THR A 113 21.15 8.08 -1.19
CA THR A 113 22.46 8.50 -1.72
C THR A 113 22.32 9.65 -2.72
N VAL A 114 21.34 9.58 -3.64
CA VAL A 114 21.09 10.66 -4.61
C VAL A 114 20.58 11.93 -3.93
N ALA A 115 19.80 11.79 -2.86
CA ALA A 115 19.22 12.90 -2.10
C ALA A 115 20.14 13.41 -0.99
N GLU A 116 21.43 13.57 -1.28
CA GLU A 116 22.44 14.13 -0.35
C GLU A 116 22.51 13.42 1.01
N HIS A 117 22.29 12.11 1.03
CA HIS A 117 22.33 11.27 2.24
C HIS A 117 21.28 11.65 3.31
N LYS A 118 20.13 12.18 2.89
CA LYS A 118 18.98 12.31 3.79
C LYS A 118 18.62 10.95 4.41
N PRO A 119 18.22 10.90 5.71
CA PRO A 119 17.78 9.65 6.33
C PRO A 119 16.62 9.01 5.59
N GLY A 120 16.68 7.69 5.41
CA GLY A 120 15.63 6.89 4.77
C GLY A 120 14.81 6.09 5.78
N VAL A 121 13.50 6.03 5.57
CA VAL A 121 12.57 5.20 6.34
C VAL A 121 11.77 4.30 5.40
N LEU A 122 11.91 2.99 5.57
CA LEU A 122 11.07 2.01 4.89
C LEU A 122 9.83 1.75 5.73
N GLY A 123 8.66 2.12 5.21
CA GLY A 123 7.37 1.92 5.87
C GLY A 123 6.60 0.76 5.27
N ALA A 124 5.75 0.12 6.07
CA ALA A 124 4.75 -0.82 5.59
C ALA A 124 3.50 -0.74 6.49
N ALA A 125 2.35 -1.16 5.98
CA ALA A 125 1.12 -1.31 6.74
C ALA A 125 0.63 -2.76 6.69
N VAL A 126 0.14 -3.26 7.81
CA VAL A 126 -0.34 -4.63 7.97
C VAL A 126 -1.57 -4.64 8.87
N GLN A 127 -2.48 -5.58 8.63
CA GLN A 127 -3.63 -5.81 9.50
C GLN A 127 -3.31 -6.91 10.50
N ASP A 128 -3.96 -6.89 11.67
CA ASP A 128 -3.74 -7.88 12.74
C ASP A 128 -4.00 -9.33 12.27
N SER A 129 -4.88 -9.51 11.28
CA SER A 129 -5.14 -10.82 10.65
C SER A 129 -3.94 -11.38 9.87
N GLN A 130 -2.95 -10.55 9.53
CA GLN A 130 -1.81 -10.90 8.68
C GLN A 130 -0.56 -11.24 9.52
N ALA A 131 -0.70 -12.19 10.46
CA ALA A 131 0.37 -12.58 11.39
C ALA A 131 1.70 -12.99 10.72
N ASN A 132 1.65 -13.56 9.52
CA ASN A 132 2.86 -13.92 8.77
C ASN A 132 3.63 -12.69 8.27
N ALA A 133 2.94 -11.62 7.86
CA ALA A 133 3.57 -10.38 7.44
C ALA A 133 4.18 -9.64 8.66
N MET A 134 3.49 -9.63 9.81
CA MET A 134 4.03 -9.07 11.05
C MET A 134 5.36 -9.77 11.45
N LYS A 135 5.38 -11.10 11.46
CA LYS A 135 6.61 -11.87 11.73
C LYS A 135 7.72 -11.63 10.71
N LEU A 136 7.37 -11.41 9.44
CA LEU A 136 8.35 -11.06 8.40
C LEU A 136 8.99 -9.70 8.69
N PHE A 137 8.18 -8.70 9.04
CA PHE A 137 8.67 -7.36 9.37
C PHE A 137 9.57 -7.38 10.61
N GLU A 138 9.19 -8.09 11.67
CA GLU A 138 10.03 -8.28 12.86
C GLU A 138 11.37 -8.93 12.52
N LYS A 139 11.37 -9.99 11.70
CA LYS A 139 12.60 -10.64 11.21
C LYS A 139 13.47 -9.73 10.35
N PHE A 140 12.87 -8.75 9.69
CA PHE A 140 13.56 -7.71 8.92
C PHE A 140 13.96 -6.51 9.79
N SER A 141 13.86 -6.62 11.12
CA SER A 141 14.17 -5.56 12.09
C SER A 141 13.30 -4.29 11.97
N MET A 142 12.12 -4.41 11.35
CA MET A 142 11.10 -3.37 11.37
C MET A 142 10.31 -3.45 12.68
N ARG A 143 9.80 -2.30 13.14
CA ARG A 143 8.99 -2.20 14.36
C ARG A 143 7.69 -1.46 14.10
N ALA A 144 6.65 -1.81 14.85
CA ALA A 144 5.39 -1.06 14.84
C ALA A 144 5.62 0.36 15.38
N VAL A 145 5.14 1.38 14.65
CA VAL A 145 5.27 2.79 15.03
C VAL A 145 3.93 3.52 15.17
N ARG A 146 2.85 2.97 14.59
CA ARG A 146 1.52 3.56 14.62
C ARG A 146 0.46 2.49 14.38
N TYR A 147 -0.71 2.68 14.98
CA TYR A 147 -1.89 1.86 14.78
C TYR A 147 -3.01 2.68 14.13
N PHE A 148 -3.83 2.03 13.31
CA PHE A 148 -5.01 2.60 12.69
C PHE A 148 -6.20 1.66 12.96
N ASN A 149 -7.37 2.22 13.26
CA ASN A 149 -8.59 1.45 13.45
C ASN A 149 -9.52 1.65 12.25
N LEU A 150 -9.83 0.56 11.54
CA LEU A 150 -10.87 0.58 10.52
C LEU A 150 -12.23 0.39 11.20
N MET A 151 -13.03 1.46 11.26
CA MET A 151 -14.38 1.40 11.82
C MET A 151 -15.36 0.90 10.76
N GLN A 152 -16.15 -0.12 11.11
CA GLN A 152 -17.14 -0.72 10.23
C GLN A 152 -18.52 -0.73 10.91
N ARG A 153 -19.57 -0.57 10.11
CA ARG A 153 -20.97 -0.71 10.56
C ARG A 153 -21.75 -1.48 9.50
N ASP A 154 -22.57 -2.42 9.95
CA ASP A 154 -23.52 -3.08 9.08
C ASP A 154 -24.59 -2.08 8.61
N LEU A 155 -24.68 -1.89 7.29
CA LEU A 155 -25.63 -0.97 6.67
C LEU A 155 -27.06 -1.55 6.58
N SER A 156 -27.24 -2.85 6.84
CA SER A 156 -28.57 -3.45 6.98
C SER A 156 -29.25 -3.07 8.30
N LEU A 157 -28.48 -2.59 9.29
CA LEU A 157 -28.99 -2.11 10.56
C LEU A 157 -29.43 -0.64 10.48
N PRO A 158 -30.54 -0.25 11.14
CA PRO A 158 -31.01 1.14 11.14
C PRO A 158 -29.95 2.09 11.72
N ILE A 159 -29.91 3.31 11.18
CA ILE A 159 -29.05 4.38 11.69
C ILE A 159 -29.74 4.99 12.91
N PRO A 160 -29.09 5.06 14.09
CA PRO A 160 -29.65 5.78 15.22
C PRO A 160 -29.96 7.24 14.86
N PRO A 161 -31.11 7.80 15.28
CA PRO A 161 -31.39 9.22 15.06
C PRO A 161 -30.34 10.09 15.75
N VAL A 162 -29.92 11.17 15.09
CA VAL A 162 -28.97 12.15 15.62
C VAL A 162 -29.75 13.40 16.03
N GLU A 163 -29.73 13.73 17.32
CA GLU A 163 -30.23 15.01 17.82
C GLU A 163 -29.13 16.07 17.73
N LEU A 164 -29.40 17.16 17.01
CA LEU A 164 -28.48 18.29 16.92
C LEU A 164 -28.71 19.22 18.11
N ALA A 165 -27.62 19.72 18.70
CA ALA A 165 -27.71 20.74 19.74
C ALA A 165 -28.33 22.03 19.21
N SER A 166 -28.94 22.81 20.11
CA SER A 166 -29.54 24.10 19.77
C SER A 166 -28.53 25.01 19.04
N GLY A 167 -28.98 25.63 17.95
CA GLY A 167 -28.14 26.49 17.09
C GLY A 167 -27.32 25.77 16.02
N ILE A 168 -27.31 24.44 15.99
CA ILE A 168 -26.63 23.65 14.96
C ILE A 168 -27.66 23.16 13.92
N ARG A 169 -27.31 23.30 12.64
CA ARG A 169 -28.06 22.70 11.52
C ARG A 169 -27.14 21.86 10.65
N MET A 170 -27.65 20.73 10.17
CA MET A 170 -27.02 19.97 9.10
C MET A 170 -27.39 20.60 7.76
N CYS A 171 -26.43 20.72 6.85
CA CYS A 171 -26.66 21.16 5.48
C CYS A 171 -25.77 20.39 4.52
N SER A 172 -26.25 20.19 3.29
CA SER A 172 -25.43 19.58 2.25
C SER A 172 -24.37 20.56 1.76
N TRP A 173 -23.32 20.02 1.15
CA TRP A 173 -22.26 20.83 0.53
C TRP A 173 -22.80 21.82 -0.51
N ALA A 174 -23.79 21.41 -1.30
CA ALA A 174 -24.39 22.23 -2.35
C ALA A 174 -25.17 23.44 -1.82
N GLU A 175 -25.73 23.33 -0.61
CA GLU A 175 -26.55 24.39 0.00
C GLU A 175 -25.71 25.57 0.54
N ARG A 176 -24.42 25.35 0.79
CA ARG A 176 -23.52 26.36 1.35
C ARG A 176 -22.10 26.20 0.80
N ARG A 177 -21.97 26.25 -0.53
CA ARG A 177 -20.65 26.26 -1.16
C ARG A 177 -19.88 27.51 -0.71
N ASN A 178 -18.94 27.32 0.19
CA ASN A 178 -18.07 28.37 0.71
C ASN A 178 -16.66 27.80 0.89
N ASP A 179 -16.07 27.47 -0.26
CA ASP A 179 -14.74 26.87 -0.37
C ASP A 179 -13.72 27.70 0.44
N GLN A 180 -13.77 29.03 0.36
CA GLN A 180 -12.89 29.95 1.10
C GLN A 180 -12.99 29.86 2.63
N ALA A 181 -14.20 29.76 3.20
CA ALA A 181 -14.36 29.73 4.66
C ALA A 181 -13.83 28.44 5.30
N ILE A 182 -13.79 27.32 4.55
CA ILE A 182 -13.25 26.05 5.04
C ILE A 182 -11.73 26.03 4.95
N TRP A 183 -11.16 26.50 3.84
CA TRP A 183 -9.71 26.63 3.71
C TRP A 183 -9.13 27.58 4.78
N ALA A 184 -9.82 28.67 5.11
CA ALA A 184 -9.40 29.63 6.14
C ALA A 184 -9.53 29.11 7.59
N ALA A 185 -10.31 28.05 7.85
CA ALA A 185 -10.41 27.44 9.18
C ALA A 185 -9.33 26.39 9.46
N HIS A 186 -8.55 26.02 8.43
CA HIS A 186 -7.50 24.99 8.49
C HIS A 186 -6.09 25.53 8.16
N GLY A 187 -5.95 26.84 7.90
CA GLY A 187 -4.66 27.54 7.79
C GLY A 187 -4.31 28.27 9.08
#